data_AF-A0A348P3J2-F1
#
_entry.id   AF-A0A348P3J2-F1
#
_cell.length_a   1.000
_cell.length_b   1.000
_cell.length_c   1.000
_cell.angle_alpha   90.00
_cell.angle_beta   90.00
_cell.angle_gamma   90.00
#
_symmetry.space_group_name_H-M   'P 1'
#
loop_
_entity.id
_entity.type
_entity.pdbx_description
1 polymer ?
#
loop_
_entity_poly.entity_id
_entity_poly.type
_entity_poly.pdbx_seq_one_letter_code
_entity_poly.pdbx_strand_id
1 'polypeptide(L)'
;VITTDGEDGKGSCRSIEGFSIYDALSSVSGMLTHFGGHTLAAGFGIKQKDIPLLREKLTEYCADKQMPFPSISVDFNIKPSVISTELLALLGMFEPFGANNPQPCFTVKNAVLRAIREVGEGKHLRLTLQKDDSEFTAMLFSTTAAQFQYKSGDTVDVAFKVERNEFKGEIKPSVHIIDIRFSDFDYYYCESSVRVYEKLKSGSRLNEKELKLLTPDRAFFASVYRFFEAKKSFSGDMEAFCHEAHCPYQFAGKALVTLEAMCELGLIEKDGVTYTLSQEPQKVDLNNAAILRRLEGRQV
;
A
#
# COMPACT_ATOMS: atom_id res chain seq x y z
N VAL A 1 -20.73 4.96 -1.17
CA VAL A 1 -21.75 4.22 -1.96
C VAL A 1 -22.97 5.10 -2.12
N ILE A 2 -23.57 5.19 -3.32
CA ILE A 2 -24.80 5.96 -3.55
C ILE A 2 -25.84 5.03 -4.17
N THR A 3 -27.06 5.04 -3.64
CA THR A 3 -28.22 4.34 -4.20
C THR A 3 -29.23 5.38 -4.66
N THR A 4 -29.82 5.18 -5.84
CA THR A 4 -30.79 6.11 -6.45
C THR A 4 -32.17 5.49 -6.51
N ASP A 5 -33.20 6.30 -6.26
CA ASP A 5 -34.61 5.96 -6.41
C ASP A 5 -35.33 7.14 -7.07
N GLY A 6 -35.75 6.97 -8.32
CA GLY A 6 -36.22 8.06 -9.17
C GLY A 6 -35.18 9.18 -9.27
N GLU A 7 -35.60 10.42 -8.99
CA GLU A 7 -34.74 11.60 -9.03
C GLU A 7 -33.88 11.79 -7.78
N ASP A 8 -34.07 10.98 -6.74
CA ASP A 8 -33.40 11.11 -5.46
C ASP A 8 -32.30 10.06 -5.27
N GLY A 9 -31.28 10.41 -4.50
CA GLY A 9 -30.14 9.57 -4.18
C GLY A 9 -29.80 9.63 -2.70
N LYS A 10 -29.41 8.50 -2.11
CA LYS A 10 -28.89 8.37 -0.75
C LYS A 10 -27.46 7.87 -0.77
N GLY A 11 -26.57 8.65 -0.17
CA GLY A 11 -25.14 8.36 -0.05
C GLY A 11 -24.75 7.92 1.36
N SER A 12 -23.90 6.90 1.44
CA SER A 12 -23.19 6.50 2.65
C SER A 12 -21.69 6.56 2.41
N CYS A 13 -20.97 7.22 3.33
CA CYS A 13 -19.56 7.50 3.22
C CYS A 13 -18.78 6.92 4.41
N ARG A 14 -17.52 6.57 4.16
CA ARG A 14 -16.53 6.20 5.16
C ARG A 14 -15.25 6.97 4.92
N SER A 15 -14.50 7.17 5.98
CA SER A 15 -13.21 7.83 5.96
C SER A 15 -12.20 7.10 6.81
N ILE A 16 -10.97 7.59 6.73
CA ILE A 16 -9.81 7.12 7.46
C ILE A 16 -9.31 8.23 8.37
N GLU A 17 -8.60 7.85 9.44
CA GLU A 17 -7.98 8.83 10.33
C GLU A 17 -7.07 9.77 9.53
N GLY A 18 -7.17 11.08 9.78
CA GLY A 18 -6.44 12.11 9.03
C GLY A 18 -7.22 12.70 7.83
N PHE A 19 -8.40 12.18 7.49
CA PHE A 19 -9.30 12.80 6.50
C PHE A 19 -10.74 12.84 7.02
N SER A 20 -11.33 14.03 7.06
CA SER A 20 -12.71 14.24 7.55
C SER A 20 -13.71 14.17 6.42
N ILE A 21 -14.52 13.10 6.37
CA ILE A 21 -15.60 12.98 5.39
C ILE A 21 -16.72 13.99 5.63
N TYR A 22 -16.92 14.40 6.88
CA TYR A 22 -17.88 15.43 7.23
C TYR A 22 -17.49 16.77 6.60
N ASP A 23 -16.21 17.18 6.72
CA ASP A 23 -15.75 18.45 6.15
C ASP A 23 -15.78 18.43 4.62
N ALA A 24 -15.45 17.28 4.01
CA ALA A 24 -15.57 17.09 2.57
C ALA A 24 -17.02 17.28 2.11
N LEU A 25 -18.01 16.68 2.77
CA LEU A 25 -19.44 16.88 2.45
C LEU A 25 -19.91 18.31 2.76
N SER A 26 -19.40 18.93 3.83
CA SER A 26 -19.73 20.31 4.18
C SER A 26 -19.30 21.28 3.08
N SER A 27 -18.17 21.04 2.42
CA SER A 27 -17.67 21.85 1.30
C SER A 27 -18.60 21.88 0.07
N VAL A 28 -19.47 20.87 -0.07
CA VAL A 28 -20.43 20.71 -1.17
C VAL A 28 -21.87 20.72 -0.70
N SER A 29 -22.12 21.17 0.53
CA SER A 29 -23.40 21.10 1.23
C SER A 29 -24.57 21.73 0.45
N GLY A 30 -24.31 22.78 -0.33
CA GLY A 30 -25.32 23.44 -1.17
C GLY A 30 -25.92 22.56 -2.28
N MET A 31 -25.28 21.44 -2.62
CA MET A 31 -25.79 20.47 -3.60
C MET A 31 -26.55 19.31 -2.94
N LEU A 32 -26.44 19.17 -1.63
CA LEU A 32 -27.00 18.04 -0.88
C LEU A 32 -28.39 18.41 -0.38
N THR A 33 -29.35 17.49 -0.47
CA THR A 33 -30.70 17.70 0.09
C THR A 33 -30.67 17.62 1.61
N HIS A 34 -29.79 16.79 2.16
CA HIS A 34 -29.42 16.75 3.57
C HIS A 34 -28.03 16.10 3.71
N PHE A 35 -27.32 16.34 4.81
CA PHE A 35 -26.13 15.56 5.16
C PHE A 35 -25.89 15.59 6.67
N GLY A 36 -25.17 14.59 7.19
CA GLY A 36 -24.80 14.52 8.59
C GLY A 36 -23.89 13.34 8.91
N GLY A 37 -23.25 13.37 10.08
CA GLY A 37 -22.34 12.31 10.53
C GLY A 37 -21.14 12.87 11.30
N HIS A 38 -20.05 12.12 11.26
CA HIS A 38 -18.79 12.41 11.94
C HIS A 38 -17.61 12.33 10.97
N THR A 39 -16.42 12.63 11.46
CA THR A 39 -15.16 12.64 10.71
C THR A 39 -14.90 11.36 9.92
N LEU A 40 -15.25 10.18 10.44
CA LEU A 40 -14.99 8.89 9.80
C LEU A 40 -16.19 8.25 9.08
N ALA A 41 -17.41 8.76 9.30
CA ALA A 41 -18.62 8.20 8.70
C ALA A 41 -19.71 9.26 8.59
N ALA A 42 -20.29 9.37 7.40
CA ALA A 42 -21.37 10.31 7.14
C ALA A 42 -22.39 9.74 6.14
N GLY A 43 -23.57 10.34 6.13
CA GLY A 43 -24.63 10.07 5.16
C GLY A 43 -25.15 11.37 4.56
N PHE A 44 -25.61 11.30 3.31
CA PHE A 44 -26.17 12.45 2.61
C PHE A 44 -27.30 12.05 1.65
N GLY A 45 -28.14 13.02 1.32
CA GLY A 45 -29.12 12.96 0.24
C GLY A 45 -28.70 13.88 -0.89
N ILE A 46 -28.99 13.51 -2.14
CA ILE A 46 -28.65 14.30 -3.34
C ILE A 46 -29.68 14.03 -4.44
N LYS A 47 -29.84 14.94 -5.40
CA LYS A 47 -30.57 14.64 -6.63
C LYS A 47 -29.70 13.83 -7.60
N GLN A 48 -30.29 12.84 -8.27
CA GLN A 48 -29.57 11.94 -9.17
C GLN A 48 -28.77 12.70 -10.24
N LYS A 49 -29.35 13.77 -10.78
CA LYS A 49 -28.72 14.63 -11.80
C LYS A 49 -27.44 15.33 -11.32
N ASP A 50 -27.28 15.54 -10.01
CA ASP A 50 -26.16 16.30 -9.42
C ASP A 50 -25.01 15.38 -8.99
N ILE A 51 -25.16 14.05 -9.09
CA ILE A 51 -24.12 13.07 -8.75
C ILE A 51 -22.81 13.28 -9.55
N PRO A 52 -22.84 13.55 -10.88
CA PRO A 52 -21.61 13.83 -11.63
C PRO A 52 -20.87 15.06 -11.09
N LEU A 53 -21.59 16.13 -10.77
CA LEU A 53 -21.00 17.35 -10.24
C LEU A 53 -20.48 17.15 -8.80
N LEU A 54 -21.17 16.34 -7.98
CA LEU A 54 -20.68 15.97 -6.65
C LEU A 54 -19.32 15.27 -6.75
N ARG A 55 -19.16 14.36 -7.70
CA ARG A 55 -17.90 13.66 -7.94
C ARG A 55 -16.78 14.64 -8.29
N GLU A 56 -17.05 15.56 -9.22
CA GLU A 56 -16.10 16.60 -9.61
C GLU A 56 -15.67 17.44 -8.39
N LYS A 57 -16.62 18.00 -7.65
CA LYS A 57 -16.34 18.88 -6.51
C LYS A 57 -15.63 18.19 -5.36
N LEU A 58 -15.98 16.94 -5.05
CA LEU A 58 -15.25 16.17 -4.04
C LEU A 58 -13.85 15.77 -4.51
N THR A 59 -13.67 15.51 -5.81
CA THR A 59 -12.33 15.25 -6.38
C THR A 59 -11.45 16.48 -6.28
N GLU A 60 -11.99 17.67 -6.60
CA GLU A 60 -11.31 18.95 -6.43
C GLU A 60 -10.97 19.20 -4.95
N TYR A 61 -11.91 18.98 -4.04
CA TYR A 61 -11.67 19.13 -2.59
C TYR A 61 -10.51 18.26 -2.11
N CYS A 62 -10.41 17.02 -2.61
CA CYS A 62 -9.35 16.10 -2.25
C CYS A 62 -8.00 16.40 -2.91
N ALA A 63 -7.98 17.09 -4.06
CA ALA A 63 -6.77 17.30 -4.85
C ALA A 63 -5.66 18.06 -4.10
N ASP A 64 -6.06 18.97 -3.19
CA ASP A 64 -5.14 19.77 -2.38
C ASP A 64 -4.96 19.22 -0.95
N LYS A 65 -5.53 18.04 -0.65
CA LYS A 65 -5.42 17.41 0.67
C LYS A 65 -4.33 16.36 0.66
N GLN A 66 -3.49 16.43 1.70
CA GLN A 66 -2.56 15.36 2.01
C GLN A 66 -3.35 14.16 2.56
N MET A 67 -3.69 13.22 1.68
CA MET A 67 -4.33 11.96 2.10
C MET A 67 -3.38 11.19 3.02
N PRO A 68 -3.85 10.66 4.16
CA PRO A 68 -3.02 9.85 5.05
C PRO A 68 -2.75 8.49 4.41
N PHE A 69 -1.59 7.90 4.73
CA PHE A 69 -1.27 6.54 4.32
C PHE A 69 -1.85 5.54 5.33
N PRO A 70 -2.26 4.34 4.87
CA PRO A 70 -2.57 3.25 5.78
C PRO A 70 -1.39 3.01 6.72
N SER A 71 -1.66 2.94 8.03
CA SER A 71 -0.63 2.71 9.02
C SER A 71 -1.09 1.68 10.05
N ILE A 72 -0.12 0.99 10.64
CA ILE A 72 -0.35 0.02 11.70
C ILE A 72 0.38 0.52 12.94
N SER A 73 -0.38 0.72 14.01
CA SER A 73 0.20 0.95 15.32
C SER A 73 0.71 -0.38 15.87
N VAL A 74 1.99 -0.42 16.20
CA VAL A 74 2.65 -1.57 16.83
C VAL A 74 2.95 -1.20 18.26
N ASP A 75 2.45 -2.01 19.20
CA ASP A 75 2.59 -1.76 20.63
C ASP A 75 3.96 -2.22 21.13
N PHE A 76 4.43 -3.40 20.69
CA PHE A 76 5.65 -3.99 21.21
C PHE A 76 6.49 -4.70 20.14
N ASN A 77 7.80 -4.42 20.12
CA ASN A 77 8.78 -5.26 19.44
C ASN A 77 9.25 -6.37 20.38
N ILE A 78 9.01 -7.63 20.03
CA ILE A 78 9.29 -8.78 20.87
C ILE A 78 10.27 -9.74 20.20
N LYS A 79 10.92 -10.59 21.01
CA LYS A 79 11.65 -11.75 20.50
C LYS A 79 10.67 -12.90 20.24
N PRO A 80 10.93 -13.78 19.26
CA PRO A 80 10.05 -14.93 19.04
C PRO A 80 9.89 -15.83 20.26
N SER A 81 10.90 -15.91 21.13
CA SER A 81 10.86 -16.68 22.38
C SER A 81 9.79 -16.22 23.38
N VAL A 82 9.23 -15.02 23.20
CA VAL A 82 8.14 -14.48 24.04
C VAL A 82 6.77 -15.00 23.58
N ILE A 83 6.67 -15.57 22.39
CA ILE A 83 5.42 -16.11 21.84
C ILE A 83 5.13 -17.45 22.52
N SER A 84 4.42 -17.41 23.65
CA SER A 84 4.21 -18.57 24.51
C SER A 84 2.83 -18.58 25.18
N THR A 85 2.53 -19.64 25.93
CA THR A 85 1.33 -19.76 26.76
C THR A 85 1.27 -18.71 27.87
N GLU A 86 2.42 -18.25 28.37
CA GLU A 86 2.50 -17.18 29.36
C GLU A 86 2.08 -15.83 28.77
N LEU A 87 2.46 -15.55 27.51
CA LEU A 87 1.98 -14.38 26.80
C LEU A 87 0.46 -14.42 26.61
N LEU A 88 -0.11 -15.59 26.28
CA LEU A 88 -1.57 -15.75 26.18
C LEU A 88 -2.27 -15.48 27.52
N ALA A 89 -1.72 -15.98 28.63
CA ALA A 89 -2.28 -15.75 29.96
C ALA A 89 -2.27 -14.25 30.31
N LEU A 90 -1.18 -13.55 29.99
CA LEU A 90 -1.07 -12.10 30.18
C LEU A 90 -2.10 -11.35 29.31
N LEU A 91 -2.22 -11.69 28.03
CA LEU A 91 -3.19 -11.08 27.12
C LEU A 91 -4.62 -11.27 27.61
N GLY A 92 -4.96 -12.45 28.15
CA GLY A 92 -6.29 -12.72 28.71
C GLY A 92 -6.67 -11.81 29.88
N MET A 93 -5.70 -11.22 30.60
CA MET A 93 -5.98 -10.25 31.66
C MET A 93 -6.45 -8.88 31.13
N PHE A 94 -6.20 -8.58 29.86
CA PHE A 94 -6.60 -7.33 29.21
C PHE A 94 -7.92 -7.44 28.43
N GLU A 95 -8.56 -8.60 28.45
CA GLU A 95 -9.87 -8.80 27.84
C GLU A 95 -11.00 -8.09 28.63
N PRO A 96 -12.10 -7.70 27.96
CA PRO A 96 -12.44 -7.96 26.56
C PRO A 96 -11.79 -6.96 25.60
N PHE A 97 -11.30 -7.48 24.46
CA PHE A 97 -10.85 -6.64 23.36
C PHE A 97 -12.03 -6.14 22.50
N GLY A 98 -11.87 -4.98 21.89
CA GLY A 98 -12.87 -4.34 21.03
C GLY A 98 -12.39 -3.01 20.46
N ALA A 99 -13.29 -2.22 19.88
CA ALA A 99 -12.93 -0.96 19.22
C ALA A 99 -12.21 0.05 20.16
N ASN A 100 -12.56 0.06 21.45
CA ASN A 100 -11.96 0.95 22.46
C ASN A 100 -10.85 0.28 23.29
N ASN A 101 -10.57 -1.00 23.02
CA ASN A 101 -9.52 -1.78 23.68
C ASN A 101 -8.97 -2.79 22.66
N PRO A 102 -8.24 -2.34 21.63
CA PRO A 102 -7.78 -3.23 20.59
C PRO A 102 -6.81 -4.26 21.18
N GLN A 103 -6.86 -5.49 20.66
CA GLN A 103 -5.85 -6.49 21.00
C GLN A 103 -4.46 -5.98 20.60
N PRO A 104 -3.44 -6.14 21.47
CA PRO A 104 -2.08 -5.68 21.20
C PRO A 104 -1.52 -6.22 19.88
N CYS A 105 -0.90 -5.32 19.12
CA CYS A 105 -0.14 -5.59 17.92
C CYS A 105 1.34 -5.70 18.26
N PHE A 106 1.93 -6.83 17.92
CA PHE A 106 3.35 -7.11 18.15
C PHE A 106 4.12 -7.01 16.84
N THR A 107 5.43 -6.78 16.93
CA THR A 107 6.34 -6.95 15.81
C THR A 107 7.55 -7.78 16.18
N VAL A 108 8.07 -8.49 15.19
CA VAL A 108 9.45 -9.01 15.18
C VAL A 108 10.15 -8.35 14.00
N LYS A 109 11.21 -7.60 14.27
CA LYS A 109 11.99 -6.92 13.24
C LYS A 109 13.22 -7.69 12.79
N ASN A 110 13.58 -7.55 11.52
CA ASN A 110 14.71 -8.24 10.90
C ASN A 110 14.68 -9.75 11.12
N ALA A 111 13.52 -10.37 10.88
CA ALA A 111 13.36 -11.82 10.85
C ALA A 111 13.67 -12.35 9.45
N VAL A 112 14.37 -13.48 9.35
CA VAL A 112 14.61 -14.17 8.08
C VAL A 112 13.41 -15.05 7.77
N LEU A 113 12.80 -14.86 6.61
CA LEU A 113 11.75 -15.73 6.09
C LEU A 113 12.37 -17.06 5.66
N ARG A 114 12.09 -18.16 6.38
CA ARG A 114 12.68 -19.48 6.13
C ARG A 114 11.85 -20.34 5.20
N ALA A 115 10.53 -20.35 5.39
CA ALA A 115 9.64 -21.16 4.57
C ALA A 115 8.32 -20.45 4.32
N ILE A 116 7.75 -20.73 3.14
CA ILE A 116 6.44 -20.26 2.70
C ILE A 116 5.66 -21.50 2.32
N ARG A 117 4.50 -21.72 2.95
CA ARG A 117 3.65 -22.88 2.66
C ARG A 117 2.21 -22.46 2.45
N GLU A 118 1.63 -22.85 1.32
CA GLU A 118 0.21 -22.70 1.07
C GLU A 118 -0.63 -23.61 1.97
N VAL A 119 -1.72 -23.06 2.50
CA VAL A 119 -2.69 -23.77 3.35
C VAL A 119 -4.11 -23.31 3.01
N GLY A 120 -5.12 -24.12 3.36
CA GLY A 120 -6.52 -23.82 3.04
C GLY A 120 -6.78 -23.72 1.53
N GLU A 121 -6.30 -24.69 0.76
CA GLU A 121 -6.45 -24.74 -0.71
C GLU A 121 -5.77 -23.55 -1.43
N GLY A 122 -4.65 -23.04 -0.89
CA GLY A 122 -3.90 -21.93 -1.49
C GLY A 122 -4.47 -20.54 -1.21
N LYS A 123 -5.50 -20.44 -0.35
CA LYS A 123 -6.10 -19.15 0.04
C LYS A 123 -5.30 -18.40 1.11
N HIS A 124 -4.41 -19.09 1.80
CA HIS A 124 -3.64 -18.58 2.93
C HIS A 124 -2.20 -19.08 2.87
N LEU A 125 -1.30 -18.38 3.56
CA LEU A 125 0.08 -18.78 3.73
C LEU A 125 0.39 -19.04 5.20
N ARG A 126 1.15 -20.11 5.45
CA ARG A 126 1.88 -20.31 6.69
C ARG A 126 3.34 -19.96 6.42
N LEU A 127 3.84 -18.97 7.13
CA LEU A 127 5.23 -18.52 7.08
C LEU A 127 6.00 -19.11 8.25
N THR A 128 7.23 -19.54 8.00
CA THR A 128 8.20 -19.86 9.03
C THR A 128 9.23 -18.74 9.06
N LEU A 129 9.37 -18.06 10.19
CA LEU A 129 10.21 -16.89 10.39
C LEU A 129 11.23 -17.20 11.48
N GLN A 130 12.49 -16.80 11.26
CA GLN A 130 13.55 -16.97 12.23
C GLN A 130 14.12 -15.60 12.62
N LYS A 131 14.30 -15.38 13.92
CA LYS A 131 15.08 -14.27 14.44
C LYS A 131 16.06 -14.79 15.48
N ASP A 132 17.34 -14.45 15.30
CA ASP A 132 18.45 -14.98 16.10
C ASP A 132 18.36 -16.53 16.11
N ASP A 133 18.37 -17.15 17.29
CA ASP A 133 18.29 -18.61 17.46
C ASP A 133 16.86 -19.14 17.61
N SER A 134 15.84 -18.29 17.45
CA SER A 134 14.43 -18.66 17.65
C SER A 134 13.63 -18.64 16.35
N GLU A 135 12.82 -19.67 16.14
CA GLU A 135 11.90 -19.79 15.02
C GLU A 135 10.44 -19.76 15.50
N PHE A 136 9.56 -19.17 14.70
CA PHE A 136 8.12 -19.20 14.93
C PHE A 136 7.37 -19.32 13.61
N THR A 137 6.17 -19.90 13.67
CA THR A 137 5.27 -19.99 12.53
C THR A 137 4.13 -19.00 12.66
N ALA A 138 3.78 -18.35 11.56
CA ALA A 138 2.71 -17.36 11.53
C ALA A 138 1.79 -17.58 10.32
N MET A 139 0.51 -17.30 10.51
CA MET A 139 -0.52 -17.40 9.49
C MET A 139 -0.74 -16.03 8.85
N LEU A 140 -0.62 -15.97 7.53
CA LEU A 140 -1.03 -14.84 6.70
C LEU A 140 -2.30 -15.25 5.96
N PHE A 141 -3.43 -14.70 6.38
CA PHE A 141 -4.73 -15.01 5.79
C PHE A 141 -4.95 -14.23 4.50
N SER A 142 -5.91 -14.72 3.70
CA SER A 142 -6.39 -14.10 2.46
C SER A 142 -5.30 -13.67 1.47
N THR A 143 -4.20 -14.42 1.42
CA THR A 143 -3.05 -14.15 0.56
C THR A 143 -2.64 -15.45 -0.12
N THR A 144 -2.56 -15.46 -1.45
CA THR A 144 -2.09 -16.61 -2.24
C THR A 144 -0.58 -16.52 -2.48
N ALA A 145 0.06 -17.61 -2.89
CA ALA A 145 1.48 -17.58 -3.25
C ALA A 145 1.80 -16.60 -4.41
N ALA A 146 0.85 -16.41 -5.33
CA ALA A 146 1.02 -15.48 -6.45
C ALA A 146 0.95 -13.99 -6.03
N GLN A 147 0.28 -13.69 -4.92
CA GLN A 147 0.19 -12.33 -4.36
C GLN A 147 1.34 -12.00 -3.42
N PHE A 148 2.10 -13.01 -2.99
CA PHE A 148 3.11 -12.87 -1.96
C PHE A 148 4.48 -12.59 -2.59
N GLN A 149 4.94 -11.34 -2.44
CA GLN A 149 6.15 -10.83 -3.10
C GLN A 149 7.48 -11.24 -2.47
N TYR A 150 7.46 -11.77 -1.24
CA TYR A 150 8.65 -12.16 -0.50
C TYR A 150 9.07 -13.60 -0.81
N LYS A 151 10.37 -13.88 -0.68
CA LYS A 151 11.02 -15.17 -0.94
C LYS A 151 11.72 -15.69 0.30
N SER A 152 11.92 -17.01 0.34
CA SER A 152 12.77 -17.61 1.38
C SER A 152 14.18 -17.02 1.30
N GLY A 153 14.70 -16.60 2.44
CA GLY A 153 15.96 -15.87 2.58
C GLY A 153 15.80 -14.38 2.81
N ASP A 154 14.65 -13.79 2.45
CA ASP A 154 14.41 -12.36 2.66
C ASP A 154 14.35 -12.01 4.14
N THR A 155 14.82 -10.81 4.49
CA THR A 155 14.78 -10.28 5.85
C THR A 155 13.63 -9.29 5.98
N VAL A 156 12.67 -9.60 6.85
CA VAL A 156 11.37 -8.93 6.95
C VAL A 156 11.07 -8.46 8.37
N ASP A 157 10.34 -7.35 8.47
CA ASP A 157 9.62 -6.96 9.67
C ASP A 157 8.19 -7.49 9.54
N VAL A 158 7.68 -8.14 10.58
CA VAL A 158 6.29 -8.64 10.61
C VAL A 158 5.53 -7.99 11.75
N ALA A 159 4.33 -7.49 11.47
CA ALA A 159 3.35 -7.05 12.46
C ALA A 159 2.28 -8.12 12.61
N PHE A 160 1.95 -8.50 13.85
CA PHE A 160 1.05 -9.64 14.10
C PHE A 160 0.30 -9.53 15.43
N LYS A 161 -0.79 -10.30 15.52
CA LYS A 161 -1.50 -10.60 16.77
C LYS A 161 -1.21 -12.02 17.22
N VAL A 162 -1.33 -12.26 18.52
CA VAL A 162 -1.20 -13.59 19.12
C VAL A 162 -2.54 -14.00 19.71
N GLU A 163 -3.11 -15.08 19.19
CA GLU A 163 -4.40 -15.61 19.60
C GLU A 163 -4.27 -16.97 20.29
N ARG A 164 -5.19 -17.25 21.20
CA ARG A 164 -5.30 -18.56 21.85
C ARG A 164 -5.92 -19.56 20.87
N ASN A 165 -5.17 -20.59 20.49
CA ASN A 165 -5.70 -21.72 19.73
C ASN A 165 -5.79 -22.96 20.63
N GLU A 166 -6.99 -23.52 20.77
CA GLU A 166 -7.25 -24.71 21.57
C GLU A 166 -7.72 -25.85 20.65
N PHE A 167 -6.89 -26.90 20.55
CA PHE A 167 -7.18 -28.05 19.71
C PHE A 167 -6.89 -29.34 20.45
N LYS A 168 -7.89 -30.24 20.51
CA LYS A 168 -7.80 -31.53 21.23
C LYS A 168 -7.30 -31.38 22.69
N GLY A 169 -7.69 -30.30 23.36
CA GLY A 169 -7.30 -30.00 24.75
C GLY A 169 -5.89 -29.42 24.93
N GLU A 170 -5.14 -29.20 23.84
CA GLU A 170 -3.86 -28.51 23.88
C GLU A 170 -4.05 -27.04 23.49
N ILE A 171 -3.56 -26.13 24.34
CA ILE A 171 -3.57 -24.69 24.11
C ILE A 171 -2.21 -24.26 23.57
N LYS A 172 -2.20 -23.60 22.41
CA LYS A 172 -0.99 -23.06 21.78
C LYS A 172 -1.23 -21.61 21.31
N PRO A 173 -0.19 -20.77 21.32
CA PRO A 173 -0.25 -19.48 20.65
C PRO A 173 -0.37 -19.67 19.14
N SER A 174 -1.30 -18.96 18.52
CA SER A 174 -1.42 -18.81 17.07
C SER A 174 -1.02 -17.39 16.71
N VAL A 175 -0.08 -17.24 15.78
CA VAL A 175 0.40 -15.92 15.33
C VAL A 175 -0.29 -15.57 14.03
N HIS A 176 -1.03 -14.47 14.00
CA HIS A 176 -1.76 -13.97 12.84
C HIS A 176 -1.11 -12.70 12.32
N ILE A 177 -0.51 -12.76 11.13
CA ILE A 177 0.14 -11.62 10.50
C ILE A 177 -0.94 -10.61 10.10
N ILE A 178 -0.72 -9.36 10.51
CA ILE A 178 -1.48 -8.19 10.05
C ILE A 178 -0.81 -7.64 8.80
N ASP A 179 0.53 -7.50 8.84
CA ASP A 179 1.31 -6.96 7.73
C ASP A 179 2.76 -7.42 7.77
N ILE A 180 3.43 -7.37 6.62
CA ILE A 180 4.80 -7.81 6.40
C ILE A 180 5.49 -6.87 5.41
N ARG A 181 6.74 -6.51 5.71
CA ARG A 181 7.58 -5.65 4.87
C ARG A 181 9.03 -6.11 4.88
N PHE A 182 9.82 -5.73 3.87
CA PHE A 182 11.28 -5.85 3.94
C PHE A 182 11.82 -5.01 5.11
N SER A 183 12.81 -5.53 5.82
CA SER A 183 13.32 -4.84 7.03
C SER A 183 14.07 -3.55 6.73
N ASP A 184 14.62 -3.43 5.53
CA ASP A 184 15.27 -2.21 5.05
C ASP A 184 14.27 -1.18 4.50
N PHE A 185 12.97 -1.52 4.44
CA PHE A 185 11.94 -0.64 3.87
C PHE A 185 11.73 0.63 4.70
N ASP A 186 11.96 1.77 4.06
CA ASP A 186 11.68 3.10 4.61
C ASP A 186 10.36 3.64 4.06
N TYR A 187 9.28 3.48 4.85
CA TYR A 187 7.95 3.99 4.50
C TYR A 187 7.99 5.47 4.18
N TYR A 188 8.61 6.28 5.05
CA TYR A 188 8.54 7.74 4.92
C TYR A 188 9.09 8.21 3.58
N TYR A 189 10.26 7.70 3.18
CA TYR A 189 10.86 8.09 1.91
C TYR A 189 10.11 7.52 0.71
N CYS A 190 9.68 6.24 0.76
CA CYS A 190 8.92 5.63 -0.33
C CYS A 190 7.61 6.39 -0.58
N GLU A 191 6.80 6.53 0.47
CA GLU A 191 5.51 7.18 0.43
C GLU A 191 5.60 8.66 0.05
N SER A 192 6.58 9.38 0.59
CA SER A 192 6.82 10.78 0.21
C SER A 192 7.17 10.88 -1.27
N SER A 193 7.97 9.96 -1.81
CA SER A 193 8.36 9.95 -3.22
C SER A 193 7.16 9.60 -4.13
N VAL A 194 6.38 8.59 -3.76
CA VAL A 194 5.15 8.18 -4.47
C VAL A 194 4.13 9.33 -4.49
N ARG A 195 3.97 10.06 -3.39
CA ARG A 195 3.06 11.20 -3.29
C ARG A 195 3.41 12.32 -4.29
N VAL A 196 4.69 12.56 -4.54
CA VAL A 196 5.11 13.55 -5.56
C VAL A 196 4.71 13.07 -6.96
N TYR A 197 4.83 11.77 -7.24
CA TYR A 197 4.32 11.18 -8.49
C TYR A 197 2.79 11.28 -8.61
N GLU A 198 2.04 11.03 -7.54
CA GLU A 198 0.57 11.21 -7.56
C GLU A 198 0.17 12.66 -7.84
N LYS A 199 0.92 13.62 -7.26
CA LYS A 199 0.77 15.06 -7.53
C LYS A 199 1.03 15.43 -9.00
N LEU A 200 1.98 14.75 -9.66
CA LEU A 200 2.18 14.87 -11.10
C LEU A 200 0.95 14.34 -11.87
N LYS A 201 0.42 13.17 -11.47
CA LYS A 201 -0.72 12.50 -12.12
C LYS A 201 -2.02 13.29 -11.98
N SER A 202 -2.24 13.95 -10.85
CA SER A 202 -3.41 14.82 -10.61
C SER A 202 -3.35 16.14 -11.39
N GLY A 203 -2.18 16.47 -11.97
CA GLY A 203 -1.98 17.75 -12.64
C GLY A 203 -1.66 18.90 -11.68
N SER A 204 -1.50 18.67 -10.38
CA SER A 204 -1.14 19.70 -9.39
C SER A 204 0.28 20.23 -9.61
N ARG A 205 0.54 21.52 -9.39
CA ARG A 205 1.86 22.15 -9.67
C ARG A 205 2.97 21.55 -8.80
N LEU A 206 4.08 21.15 -9.42
CA LEU A 206 5.29 20.70 -8.72
C LEU A 206 6.25 21.86 -8.46
N ASN A 207 6.94 21.85 -7.32
CA ASN A 207 8.06 22.76 -7.07
C ASN A 207 9.37 22.23 -7.65
N GLU A 208 10.43 23.04 -7.65
CA GLU A 208 11.73 22.66 -8.24
C GLU A 208 12.36 21.39 -7.62
N LYS A 209 12.20 21.19 -6.30
CA LYS A 209 12.74 20.02 -5.61
C LYS A 209 11.99 18.75 -6.03
N GLU A 210 10.66 18.83 -6.08
CA GLU A 210 9.79 17.76 -6.53
C GLU A 210 10.08 17.37 -7.99
N LEU A 211 10.27 18.35 -8.88
CA LEU A 211 10.67 18.10 -10.28
C LEU A 211 12.00 17.35 -10.35
N LYS A 212 13.04 17.82 -9.64
CA LYS A 212 14.36 17.16 -9.59
C LYS A 212 14.27 15.73 -9.05
N LEU A 213 13.40 15.48 -8.06
CA LEU A 213 13.20 14.16 -7.49
C LEU A 213 12.50 13.21 -8.47
N LEU A 214 11.57 13.70 -9.30
CA LEU A 214 10.83 12.86 -10.24
C LEU A 214 11.52 12.66 -11.59
N THR A 215 12.32 13.62 -12.07
CA THR A 215 12.92 13.53 -13.41
C THR A 215 14.02 12.45 -13.43
N PRO A 216 13.86 11.35 -14.20
CA PRO A 216 14.92 10.39 -14.39
C PRO A 216 15.96 10.94 -15.36
N ASP A 217 17.25 10.78 -15.01
CA ASP A 217 18.31 10.94 -16.00
C ASP A 217 18.45 9.68 -16.86
N ARG A 218 19.29 9.74 -17.90
CA ARG A 218 19.53 8.60 -18.79
C ARG A 218 20.11 7.38 -18.06
N ALA A 219 20.90 7.59 -17.02
CA ALA A 219 21.54 6.50 -16.28
C ALA A 219 20.51 5.74 -15.44
N PHE A 220 19.60 6.46 -14.77
CA PHE A 220 18.49 5.91 -14.01
C PHE A 220 17.49 5.18 -14.91
N PHE A 221 17.12 5.78 -16.05
CA PHE A 221 16.25 5.13 -17.02
C PHE A 221 16.86 3.81 -17.51
N ALA A 222 18.15 3.83 -17.87
CA ALA A 222 18.87 2.64 -18.30
C ALA A 222 19.01 1.59 -17.19
N SER A 223 19.14 1.98 -15.91
CA SER A 223 19.18 1.00 -14.81
C SER A 223 17.86 0.28 -14.62
N VAL A 224 16.73 1.00 -14.71
CA VAL A 224 15.40 0.38 -14.67
C VAL A 224 15.18 -0.54 -15.89
N TYR A 225 15.65 -0.15 -17.07
CA TYR A 225 15.52 -0.99 -18.26
C TYR A 225 16.33 -2.29 -18.13
N ARG A 226 17.58 -2.19 -17.68
CA ARG A 226 18.45 -3.36 -17.43
C ARG A 226 17.86 -4.33 -16.42
N PHE A 227 17.14 -3.83 -15.42
CA PHE A 227 16.39 -4.69 -14.50
C PHE A 227 15.40 -5.57 -15.25
N PHE A 228 14.59 -5.02 -16.17
CA PHE A 228 13.68 -5.79 -17.00
C PHE A 228 14.39 -6.67 -18.04
N GLU A 229 15.53 -6.24 -18.60
CA GLU A 229 16.35 -7.10 -19.46
C GLU A 229 16.80 -8.38 -18.76
N ALA A 230 17.16 -8.27 -17.47
CA ALA A 230 17.59 -9.40 -16.65
C ALA A 230 16.41 -10.27 -16.17
N LYS A 231 15.34 -9.64 -15.67
CA LYS A 231 14.19 -10.32 -15.04
C LYS A 231 13.13 -10.82 -16.02
N LYS A 232 13.02 -10.17 -17.19
CA LYS A 232 11.94 -10.33 -18.20
C LYS A 232 10.55 -9.91 -17.72
N SER A 233 10.20 -10.18 -16.47
CA SER A 233 8.95 -9.74 -15.86
C SER A 233 9.14 -9.49 -14.36
N PHE A 234 8.34 -8.58 -13.82
CA PHE A 234 8.28 -8.26 -12.40
C PHE A 234 6.81 -8.08 -12.00
N SER A 235 6.43 -8.65 -10.86
CA SER A 235 5.10 -8.47 -10.28
C SER A 235 5.24 -8.12 -8.81
N GLY A 236 4.64 -7.00 -8.40
CA GLY A 236 4.78 -6.48 -7.05
C GLY A 236 4.49 -4.99 -6.98
N ASP A 237 4.53 -4.47 -5.76
CA ASP A 237 4.37 -3.03 -5.50
C ASP A 237 5.72 -2.28 -5.60
N MET A 238 5.71 -1.01 -5.21
CA MET A 238 6.93 -0.19 -5.19
C MET A 238 7.92 -0.55 -4.09
N GLU A 239 7.47 -1.19 -3.02
CA GLU A 239 8.36 -1.73 -2.00
C GLU A 239 9.20 -2.85 -2.63
N ALA A 240 8.55 -3.85 -3.23
CA ALA A 240 9.23 -4.96 -3.90
C ALA A 240 10.06 -4.50 -5.09
N PHE A 241 9.55 -3.57 -5.91
CA PHE A 241 10.31 -3.05 -7.04
C PHE A 241 11.59 -2.37 -6.56
N CYS A 242 11.50 -1.50 -5.55
CA CYS A 242 12.68 -0.79 -5.04
C CYS A 242 13.69 -1.75 -4.42
N HIS A 243 13.22 -2.76 -3.67
CA HIS A 243 14.07 -3.78 -3.08
C HIS A 243 14.78 -4.61 -4.16
N GLU A 244 14.05 -5.19 -5.13
CA GLU A 244 14.63 -6.06 -6.16
C GLU A 244 15.47 -5.32 -7.20
N ALA A 245 15.10 -4.10 -7.56
CA ALA A 245 15.86 -3.27 -8.51
C ALA A 245 17.00 -2.49 -7.84
N HIS A 246 17.19 -2.65 -6.53
CA HIS A 246 18.12 -1.85 -5.71
C HIS A 246 17.94 -0.34 -5.93
N CYS A 247 16.69 0.09 -6.11
CA CYS A 247 16.34 1.49 -6.25
C CYS A 247 16.13 2.08 -4.84
N PRO A 248 16.85 3.14 -4.45
CA PRO A 248 16.59 3.82 -3.18
C PRO A 248 15.12 4.24 -3.06
N TYR A 249 14.50 4.00 -1.90
CA TYR A 249 13.07 4.26 -1.69
C TYR A 249 12.66 5.72 -1.91
N GLN A 250 13.54 6.67 -1.63
CA GLN A 250 13.34 8.10 -1.95
C GLN A 250 13.17 8.38 -3.46
N PHE A 251 13.52 7.44 -4.33
CA PHE A 251 13.34 7.50 -5.78
C PHE A 251 12.18 6.65 -6.30
N ALA A 252 11.30 6.12 -5.43
CA ALA A 252 10.13 5.36 -5.85
C ALA A 252 9.24 6.13 -6.84
N GLY A 253 9.01 7.42 -6.63
CA GLY A 253 8.29 8.27 -7.59
C GLY A 253 9.00 8.42 -8.94
N LYS A 254 10.34 8.53 -8.94
CA LYS A 254 11.16 8.55 -10.16
C LYS A 254 11.08 7.23 -10.92
N ALA A 255 11.09 6.11 -10.19
CA ALA A 255 10.88 4.78 -10.74
C ALA A 255 9.49 4.66 -11.38
N LEU A 256 8.42 5.14 -10.72
CA LEU A 256 7.08 5.17 -11.29
C LEU A 256 6.98 5.99 -12.58
N VAL A 257 7.59 7.18 -12.61
CA VAL A 257 7.70 7.98 -13.84
C VAL A 257 8.40 7.19 -14.95
N THR A 258 9.49 6.50 -14.61
CA THR A 258 10.27 5.71 -15.55
C THR A 258 9.49 4.52 -16.09
N LEU A 259 8.79 3.79 -15.22
CA LEU A 259 7.93 2.66 -15.59
C LEU A 259 6.80 3.11 -16.51
N GLU A 260 6.13 4.23 -16.21
CA GLU A 260 5.08 4.79 -17.07
C GLU A 260 5.65 5.22 -18.42
N ALA A 261 6.79 5.91 -18.44
CA ALA A 261 7.46 6.29 -19.69
C ALA A 261 7.83 5.06 -20.52
N MET A 262 8.31 3.98 -19.90
CA MET A 262 8.61 2.73 -20.61
C MET A 262 7.34 2.09 -21.19
N CYS A 263 6.21 2.15 -20.49
CA CYS A 263 4.93 1.70 -21.04
C CYS A 263 4.48 2.56 -22.23
N GLU A 264 4.56 3.89 -22.13
CA GLU A 264 4.21 4.81 -23.22
C GLU A 264 5.09 4.61 -24.46
N LEU A 265 6.35 4.21 -24.26
CA LEU A 265 7.32 3.93 -25.32
C LEU A 265 7.28 2.49 -25.84
N GLY A 266 6.41 1.63 -25.31
CA GLY A 266 6.30 0.22 -25.71
C GLY A 266 7.50 -0.64 -25.30
N LEU A 267 8.33 -0.20 -24.36
CA LEU A 267 9.47 -0.96 -23.85
C LEU A 267 9.06 -2.06 -22.87
N ILE A 268 8.00 -1.80 -22.10
CA ILE A 268 7.39 -2.77 -21.19
C ILE A 268 5.87 -2.68 -21.28
N GLU A 269 5.18 -3.79 -21.03
CA GLU A 269 3.73 -3.86 -20.92
C GLU A 269 3.34 -3.97 -19.45
N LYS A 270 2.20 -3.38 -19.07
CA LYS A 270 1.65 -3.46 -17.71
C LYS A 270 0.29 -4.14 -17.72
N ASP A 271 0.14 -5.18 -16.91
CA ASP A 271 -1.14 -5.83 -16.61
C ASP A 271 -1.32 -5.94 -15.08
N GLY A 272 -2.27 -5.18 -14.54
CA GLY A 272 -2.44 -5.04 -13.09
C GLY A 272 -1.17 -4.53 -12.39
N VAL A 273 -0.59 -5.38 -11.54
CA VAL A 273 0.68 -5.13 -10.81
C VAL A 273 1.90 -5.75 -11.48
N THR A 274 1.72 -6.37 -12.65
CA THR A 274 2.77 -7.06 -13.38
C THR A 274 3.28 -6.19 -14.53
N TYR A 275 4.60 -6.11 -14.66
CA TYR A 275 5.31 -5.45 -15.75
C TYR A 275 6.14 -6.48 -16.51
N THR A 276 6.07 -6.47 -17.83
CA THR A 276 6.75 -7.45 -18.69
C THR A 276 7.54 -6.75 -19.78
N LEU A 277 8.78 -7.16 -20.01
CA LEU A 277 9.64 -6.64 -21.06
C LEU A 277 9.07 -7.02 -22.44
N SER A 278 9.00 -6.05 -23.35
CA SER A 278 8.63 -6.30 -24.75
C SER A 278 9.67 -7.18 -25.46
N GLN A 279 9.22 -8.11 -26.31
CA GLN A 279 10.10 -9.13 -26.92
C GLN A 279 11.09 -8.60 -27.96
N GLU A 280 10.82 -7.43 -28.55
CA GLU A 280 11.68 -6.85 -29.58
C GLU A 280 12.48 -5.66 -29.03
N PRO A 281 13.83 -5.66 -29.17
CA PRO A 281 14.64 -4.52 -28.78
C PRO A 281 14.34 -3.34 -29.69
N GLN A 282 13.64 -2.34 -29.15
CA GLN A 282 13.27 -1.12 -29.86
C GLN A 282 14.14 0.05 -29.41
N LYS A 283 14.76 0.74 -30.37
CA LYS A 283 15.38 2.03 -30.12
C LYS A 283 14.27 3.08 -30.03
N VAL A 284 14.09 3.67 -28.86
CA VAL A 284 13.05 4.67 -28.60
C VAL A 284 13.63 6.06 -28.40
N ASP A 285 12.85 7.09 -28.74
CA ASP A 285 13.13 8.48 -28.38
C ASP A 285 12.34 8.81 -27.10
N LEU A 286 13.06 9.17 -26.02
CA LEU A 286 12.46 9.50 -24.72
C LEU A 286 11.50 10.70 -24.81
N ASN A 287 11.67 11.60 -25.79
CA ASN A 287 10.79 12.73 -25.99
C ASN A 287 9.36 12.33 -26.39
N ASN A 288 9.16 11.08 -26.84
CA ASN A 288 7.83 10.58 -27.21
C ASN A 288 6.99 10.22 -25.97
N ALA A 289 7.61 9.99 -24.81
CA ALA A 289 6.90 9.74 -23.56
C ALA A 289 6.16 11.02 -23.12
N ALA A 290 4.84 10.94 -23.01
CA ALA A 290 4.00 12.04 -22.55
C ALA A 290 4.31 12.40 -21.08
N ILE A 291 4.60 11.43 -20.21
CA ILE A 291 4.93 11.72 -18.81
C ILE A 291 6.24 12.50 -18.66
N LEU A 292 7.25 12.22 -19.49
CA LEU A 292 8.51 12.96 -19.47
C LEU A 292 8.32 14.39 -19.98
N ARG A 293 7.56 14.59 -21.05
CA ARG A 293 7.21 15.93 -21.55
C ARG A 293 6.43 16.75 -20.52
N ARG A 294 5.57 16.14 -19.70
CA ARG A 294 4.86 16.83 -18.61
C ARG A 294 5.80 17.36 -17.53
N LEU A 295 6.92 16.67 -17.27
CA LEU A 295 7.94 17.15 -16.34
C LEU A 295 8.72 18.33 -16.92
N GLU A 296 9.05 18.28 -18.21
CA GLU A 296 9.75 19.37 -18.92
C GLU A 296 8.89 20.63 -19.03
N GLY A 297 7.60 20.50 -19.40
CA GLY A 297 6.68 21.62 -19.53
C GLY A 297 6.30 22.32 -18.22
N ARG A 298 6.80 21.82 -17.08
CA ARG A 298 6.61 22.40 -15.74
C ARG A 298 7.91 23.00 -15.17
N GLN A 299 9.01 22.98 -15.93
CA GLN A 299 10.24 23.69 -15.62
C GLN A 299 10.12 25.18 -16.00
N VAL A 300 9.21 25.93 -15.35
CA VAL A 300 9.15 27.40 -15.45
C VAL A 300 8.71 28.03 -14.12
#